data_AF-A0A383AYV4-F1
#
_entry.id   AF-A0A383AYV4-F1
#
_cell.length_a   1.000
_cell.length_b   1.000
_cell.length_c   1.000
_cell.angle_alpha   90.00
_cell.angle_beta   90.00
_cell.angle_gamma   90.00
#
_symmetry.space_group_name_H-M   'P 1'
#
loop_
_entity.id
_entity.type
_entity.pdbx_description
1 polymer ?
#
loop_
_entity_poly.entity_id
_entity_poly.type
_entity_poly.pdbx_seq_one_letter_code
_entity_poly.pdbx_strand_id
1 'polypeptide(L)' 'MTDFAGWEMPIQYGGIIAEHKAVRERAGIFDVSHMGQILVTGPETVEFLSHVTTWDMRRQ' A
#
# COMPACT_ATOMS: atom_id res chain seq x y z
N MET A 1 -5.72 10.49 16.55
CA MET A 1 -5.56 10.80 15.12
C MET A 1 -4.37 11.73 14.97
N THR A 2 -3.57 11.54 13.93
CA THR A 2 -2.33 12.31 13.68
C THR A 2 -2.24 12.60 12.19
N ASP A 3 -1.64 13.73 11.83
CA ASP A 3 -1.31 14.04 10.44
C ASP A 3 -0.28 13.04 9.90
N PHE A 4 -0.63 12.39 8.79
CA PHE A 4 0.23 11.47 8.06
C PHE A 4 0.02 11.64 6.56
N ALA A 5 1.06 12.09 5.85
CA ALA A 5 1.00 12.39 4.42
C ALA A 5 -0.15 13.35 4.02
N GLY A 6 -0.53 14.27 4.91
CA GLY A 6 -1.63 15.22 4.71
C GLY A 6 -3.02 14.64 4.98
N TRP A 7 -3.12 13.41 5.50
CA TRP A 7 -4.37 12.78 5.92
C TRP A 7 -4.41 12.66 7.44
N GLU A 8 -5.61 12.85 8.01
CA GLU A 8 -5.84 12.56 9.43
C GLU A 8 -6.01 11.05 9.61
N MET A 9 -5.01 10.39 10.20
CA MET A 9 -4.94 8.93 10.30
C MET A 9 -4.78 8.45 11.76
N PRO A 10 -5.33 7.27 12.10
CA PRO A 10 -5.02 6.61 13.37
C PRO A 10 -3.69 5.85 13.26
N ILE A 11 -2.66 6.31 13.97
CA ILE A 11 -1.37 5.58 14.07
C ILE A 11 -1.53 4.26 14.85
N GLN A 12 -2.49 4.23 15.77
CA GLN A 12 -2.88 3.07 16.57
C GLN A 12 -4.30 3.28 17.11
N TYR A 13 -4.98 2.19 17.44
CA TYR A 13 -6.30 2.18 18.05
C TYR A 13 -6.26 1.73 19.52
N GLY A 14 -5.68 0.56 19.80
CA GLY A 14 -5.59 -0.06 21.12
C GLY A 14 -4.15 -0.25 21.62
N GLY A 15 -3.15 0.01 20.76
CA GLY A 15 -1.74 -0.02 21.11
C GLY A 15 -0.90 -0.74 20.05
N ILE A 16 0.20 -0.13 19.62
CA ILE A 16 1.07 -0.66 18.55
C ILE A 16 1.50 -2.11 18.78
N ILE A 17 1.88 -2.50 20.02
CA ILE A 17 2.29 -3.88 20.32
C ILE A 17 1.11 -4.86 20.21
N ALA A 18 -0.06 -4.48 20.70
CA ALA A 18 -1.25 -5.33 20.66
C ALA A 18 -1.73 -5.54 19.21
N GLU A 19 -1.74 -4.48 18.42
CA GLU A 19 -2.10 -4.52 17.00
C GLU A 19 -1.08 -5.33 16.17
N HIS A 20 0.22 -5.16 16.44
CA HIS A 20 1.26 -5.99 15.83
C HIS A 20 1.07 -7.48 16.11
N LYS A 21 0.81 -7.85 17.38
CA LYS A 21 0.54 -9.24 17.77
C LYS A 21 -0.73 -9.78 17.13
N ALA A 22 -1.80 -8.98 17.06
CA ALA A 22 -3.04 -9.39 16.41
C ALA A 22 -2.81 -9.81 14.94
N VAL A 23 -2.00 -9.07 14.19
CA VAL A 23 -1.64 -9.40 12.80
C VAL A 23 -0.73 -10.63 12.71
N ARG A 24 0.24 -10.77 13.62
CA ARG A 24 1.20 -11.88 13.61
C ARG A 24 0.59 -13.21 14.02
N GLU A 25 -0.33 -13.18 14.97
CA GLU A 25 -0.87 -14.39 15.60
C GLU A 25 -2.28 -14.73 15.09
N ARG A 26 -2.97 -13.77 14.45
CA ARG A 26 -4.37 -13.91 14.00
C ARG A 26 -4.61 -13.17 12.68
N ALA A 27 -5.28 -12.02 12.73
CA ALA A 27 -5.62 -11.16 11.60
C ALA A 27 -5.66 -9.70 12.05
N GLY A 28 -5.45 -8.78 11.11
CA GLY A 28 -5.63 -7.35 11.32
C GLY A 28 -6.21 -6.68 10.09
N ILE A 29 -6.93 -5.58 10.30
CA ILE A 29 -7.47 -4.73 9.25
C ILE A 29 -6.74 -3.39 9.28
N PHE A 30 -6.37 -2.90 8.10
CA PHE A 30 -5.68 -1.62 7.93
C PHE A 30 -6.48 -0.76 6.96
N ASP A 31 -6.77 0.47 7.36
CA ASP A 31 -7.23 1.48 6.42
C ASP A 31 -6.03 2.08 5.68
N VAL A 32 -5.81 1.62 4.46
CA VAL A 32 -4.76 2.10 3.55
C VAL A 32 -5.35 2.95 2.42
N SER A 33 -6.54 3.52 2.62
CA SER A 33 -7.26 4.26 1.57
C SER A 33 -6.55 5.54 1.14
N HIS A 34 -5.60 6.04 1.94
CA HIS A 34 -4.72 7.18 1.57
C HIS A 34 -3.70 6.84 0.47
N MET A 35 -3.54 5.56 0.12
CA MET A 35 -2.62 5.12 -0.94
C MET A 35 -3.15 5.51 -2.33
N GLY A 36 -2.28 6.08 -3.16
CA GLY A 36 -2.60 6.37 -4.55
C GLY A 36 -2.83 5.09 -5.36
N GLN A 37 -3.92 5.06 -6.13
CA GLN A 37 -4.25 3.98 -7.05
C GLN A 37 -4.25 4.51 -8.49
N ILE A 38 -3.48 3.88 -9.37
CA ILE A 38 -3.35 4.28 -10.77
C ILE A 38 -3.66 3.07 -11.66
N LEU A 39 -4.65 3.21 -12.54
CA LEU A 39 -4.97 2.22 -13.55
C LEU A 39 -4.28 2.58 -14.86
N VAL A 40 -3.48 1.66 -15.39
CA VAL A 40 -2.80 1.80 -16.69
C VAL A 40 -3.36 0.76 -17.66
N THR A 41 -3.81 1.19 -18.84
CA THR A 41 -4.45 0.33 -19.83
C THR A 41 -3.96 0.64 -21.24
N GLY A 42 -3.96 -0.37 -22.10
CA GLY A 42 -3.54 -0.25 -23.50
C GLY A 42 -2.54 -1.35 -23.88
N PRO A 43 -2.32 -1.57 -25.19
CA PRO A 43 -1.49 -2.67 -25.68
C PRO A 43 -0.01 -2.57 -25.22
N GLU A 44 0.47 -1.37 -24.93
CA GLU A 44 1.88 -1.10 -24.57
C GLU A 44 2.13 -1.02 -23.06
N THR A 45 1.16 -1.40 -22.21
CA THR A 45 1.26 -1.24 -20.75
C THR A 45 2.51 -1.90 -20.17
N VAL A 46 2.84 -3.10 -20.62
CA VAL A 46 4.01 -3.86 -20.13
C VAL A 46 5.32 -3.16 -20.50
N GLU A 47 5.46 -2.69 -21.75
CA GLU A 47 6.66 -1.97 -22.20
C GLU A 47 6.81 -0.63 -21.48
N PHE A 48 5.71 0.14 -21.36
CA PHE A 48 5.71 1.40 -20.65
C PHE A 48 6.14 1.24 -19.19
N LEU A 49 5.52 0.32 -18.44
CA LEU A 49 5.84 0.10 -17.02
C LEU A 49 7.26 -0.45 -16.83
N SER A 50 7.75 -1.27 -17.75
CA SER A 50 9.14 -1.76 -17.72
C SER A 50 10.17 -0.68 -18.06
N HIS A 51 9.76 0.38 -18.76
CA HIS A 51 10.62 1.52 -19.08
C HIS A 51 10.69 2.55 -17.95
N VAL A 52 9.55 2.87 -17.32
CA VAL A 52 9.47 3.94 -16.30
C VAL A 52 9.70 3.46 -14.86
N THR A 53 9.67 2.15 -14.62
CA THR A 53 9.96 1.55 -13.32
C THR A 53 11.24 0.71 -13.37
N THR A 54 11.84 0.42 -12.22
CA THR A 54 13.05 -0.40 -12.14
C THR A 54 12.77 -1.90 -12.30
N TRP A 55 11.51 -2.31 -12.21
CA TRP A 55 11.09 -3.69 -12.35
C TRP A 55 10.75 -4.00 -13.82
N ASP A 56 11.37 -5.04 -14.37
CA ASP A 56 11.10 -5.50 -15.74
C ASP A 56 9.87 -6.42 -15.75
N MET A 57 8.72 -5.89 -16.16
CA MET A 57 7.45 -6.64 -16.17
C MET A 57 7.40 -7.71 -17.26
N ARG A 58 8.35 -7.73 -18.19
CA ARG A 58 8.45 -8.77 -19.22
C ARG A 58 9.04 -10.09 -18.69
N ARG A 59 9.57 -10.10 -17.45
CA ARG A 59 10.25 -11.25 -16.83
C ARG A 59 9.34 -12.12 -15.92
N GLN A 60 8.02 -12.09 -16.13
CA GLN A 60 7.09 -12.93 -15.37
C GLN A 60 7.07 -14.39 -15.86
#